data_AF-A0AAV0W258-F1
#
_entry.id   AF-A0AAV0W258-F1
#
_cell.length_a   1.000
_cell.length_b   1.000
_cell.length_c   1.000
_cell.angle_alpha   90.00
_cell.angle_beta   90.00
_cell.angle_gamma   90.00
#
_symmetry.space_group_name_H-M   'P 1'
#
loop_
_entity.id
_entity.type
_entity.pdbx_description
1 polymer ?
#
loop_
_entity_poly.entity_id
_entity_poly.type
_entity_poly.pdbx_seq_one_letter_code
_entity_poly.pdbx_strand_id
1 'polypeptide(L)'
;MDLLSVTEEAFFNAVLEIVNNNRYQKNAKIASERFKDRPISPAEAMVYWTEYYVIRHHGAPHLKSHVLNLSWYQYFLVDVMYTLLFIVLIVLFVDYYCLKIMHKQLF
;
A
#
# COMPACT_ATOMS: atom_id res chain seq x y z
N MET A 1 -7.68 -11.11 12.59
CA MET A 1 -8.65 -10.64 13.61
C MET A 1 -9.77 -9.99 12.83
N ASP A 2 -10.85 -10.72 12.59
CA ASP A 2 -11.98 -10.22 11.80
C ASP A 2 -12.80 -9.25 12.66
N LEU A 3 -12.68 -7.96 12.37
CA LEU A 3 -13.36 -6.90 13.14
C LEU A 3 -14.88 -6.90 12.95
N LEU A 4 -15.39 -7.58 11.93
CA LEU A 4 -16.81 -7.65 11.57
C LEU A 4 -17.59 -8.76 12.28
N SER A 5 -16.91 -9.66 13.01
CA SER A 5 -17.53 -10.79 13.72
C SER A 5 -17.54 -10.63 15.25
N VAL A 6 -17.13 -9.46 15.77
CA VAL A 6 -17.10 -9.19 17.20
C VAL A 6 -18.53 -8.88 17.69
N THR A 7 -19.06 -9.74 18.56
CA THR A 7 -20.35 -9.53 19.23
C THR A 7 -20.19 -8.60 20.44
N GLU A 8 -21.25 -7.86 20.80
CA GLU A 8 -21.25 -6.92 21.93
C GLU A 8 -20.83 -7.59 23.26
N GLU A 9 -21.33 -8.81 23.51
CA GLU A 9 -21.00 -9.59 24.70
C GLU A 9 -19.52 -10.00 24.74
N ALA A 10 -18.95 -10.42 23.60
CA ALA A 10 -17.54 -10.79 23.52
C ALA A 10 -16.64 -9.56 23.76
N PHE A 11 -17.02 -8.41 23.23
CA PHE A 11 -16.33 -7.15 23.48
C PHE A 11 -16.39 -6.74 24.96
N PHE A 12 -17.58 -6.77 25.57
CA PHE A 12 -17.75 -6.41 26.97
C PHE A 12 -16.97 -7.33 27.92
N ASN A 13 -17.00 -8.63 27.65
CA ASN A 13 -16.22 -9.62 28.41
C ASN A 13 -14.72 -9.41 28.27
N ALA A 14 -14.22 -9.10 27.07
CA ALA A 14 -12.81 -8.79 26.86
C ALA A 14 -12.37 -7.50 27.58
N VAL A 15 -13.22 -6.47 27.60
CA VAL A 15 -12.94 -5.23 28.36
C VAL A 15 -12.90 -5.51 29.86
N LEU A 16 -13.86 -6.27 30.38
CA LEU A 16 -13.88 -6.68 31.79
C LEU A 16 -12.65 -7.52 32.16
N GLU A 17 -12.19 -8.41 31.28
CA GLU A 17 -10.98 -9.19 31.48
C GLU A 17 -9.75 -8.28 31.59
N ILE A 18 -9.61 -7.30 30.68
CA ILE A 18 -8.47 -6.37 30.67
C ILE A 18 -8.48 -5.48 31.92
N VAL A 19 -9.65 -4.99 32.35
CA VAL A 19 -9.79 -4.10 33.51
C VAL A 19 -9.56 -4.84 34.82
N ASN A 20 -10.08 -6.06 34.96
CA ASN A 20 -9.95 -6.83 36.20
C ASN A 20 -8.60 -7.53 36.35
N ASN A 21 -7.88 -7.79 35.24
CA ASN A 21 -6.62 -8.49 35.27
C ASN A 21 -5.42 -7.53 35.18
N ASN A 22 -4.78 -7.28 36.33
CA ASN A 22 -3.59 -6.43 36.45
C ASN A 22 -2.39 -6.87 35.58
N ARG A 23 -2.38 -8.09 35.03
CA ARG A 23 -1.34 -8.57 34.10
C ARG A 23 -1.24 -7.68 32.85
N TYR A 24 -2.37 -7.25 32.29
CA TYR A 24 -2.38 -6.41 31.08
C TYR A 24 -1.76 -5.04 31.36
N GLN A 25 -2.15 -4.41 32.48
CA GLN A 25 -1.58 -3.13 32.91
C GLN A 25 -0.07 -3.24 33.19
N LYS A 26 0.36 -4.30 33.89
CA LYS A 26 1.78 -4.52 34.20
C LYS A 26 2.62 -4.72 32.95
N ASN A 27 2.14 -5.53 31.99
CA ASN A 27 2.84 -5.74 30.73
C ASN A 27 2.86 -4.47 29.87
N ALA A 28 1.77 -3.71 29.84
CA ALA A 28 1.72 -2.42 29.14
C ALA A 28 2.71 -1.42 29.74
N LYS A 29 2.85 -1.39 31.07
CA LYS A 29 3.83 -0.54 31.75
C LYS A 29 5.27 -0.95 31.42
N ILE A 30 5.57 -2.25 31.48
CA ILE A 30 6.90 -2.79 31.11
C ILE A 30 7.23 -2.48 29.63
N ALA A 31 6.25 -2.59 28.74
CA ALA A 31 6.43 -2.23 27.33
C ALA A 31 6.66 -0.72 27.16
N SER A 32 5.93 0.12 27.91
CA SER A 32 6.13 1.57 27.92
C SER A 32 7.51 1.96 28.44
N GLU A 33 7.97 1.32 29.51
CA GLU A 33 9.31 1.52 30.08
C GLU A 33 10.38 1.14 29.07
N ARG A 34 10.30 -0.03 28.44
CA ARG A 34 11.24 -0.43 27.37
C ARG A 34 11.22 0.50 26.16
N PHE A 35 10.07 1.02 25.77
CA PHE A 35 9.97 1.96 24.66
C PHE A 35 10.59 3.33 24.98
N LYS A 36 10.53 3.74 26.25
CA LYS A 36 11.15 4.96 26.76
C LYS A 36 12.63 4.77 27.10
N ASP A 37 13.05 3.54 27.35
CA ASP A 37 14.44 3.13 27.57
C ASP A 37 15.22 3.16 26.26
N ARG A 38 15.53 4.38 25.83
CA ARG A 38 16.38 4.65 24.67
C ARG A 38 17.35 5.76 25.02
N PRO A 39 18.61 5.69 24.53
CA PRO A 39 19.65 6.65 24.87
C PRO A 39 19.43 8.04 24.27
N ILE A 40 18.58 8.17 23.26
CA ILE A 40 18.32 9.42 22.54
C ILE A 40 16.82 9.69 22.57
N SER A 41 16.43 10.93 22.88
CA SER A 41 15.02 11.32 22.84
C SER A 41 14.48 11.21 21.40
N PRO A 42 13.19 10.90 21.19
CA PRO A 42 12.61 10.81 19.85
C PRO A 42 12.75 12.11 19.06
N ALA A 43 12.73 13.26 19.74
CA ALA A 43 12.89 14.57 19.11
C ALA A 43 14.33 14.75 18.59
N GLU A 44 15.33 14.47 19.43
CA GLU A 44 16.74 14.55 19.02
C GLU A 44 17.08 13.50 17.96
N ALA A 45 16.51 12.30 18.04
CA ALA A 45 16.68 11.28 17.01
C ALA A 45 16.11 11.77 15.67
N MET A 46 14.92 12.37 15.67
CA MET A 46 14.32 12.92 14.45
C MET A 46 15.16 14.05 13.85
N VAL A 47 15.68 14.95 14.69
CA VAL A 47 16.60 16.02 14.25
C VAL A 47 17.89 15.41 13.70
N TYR A 48 18.51 14.47 14.41
CA TYR A 48 19.72 13.77 13.96
C TYR A 48 19.51 13.06 12.63
N TRP A 49 18.45 12.26 12.48
CA TRP A 49 18.18 11.56 11.22
C TRP A 49 17.88 12.52 10.06
N THR A 50 17.23 13.66 10.35
CA THR A 50 16.96 14.69 9.35
C THR A 50 18.24 15.42 8.95
N GLU A 51 18.96 15.99 9.91
CA GLU A 51 20.15 16.79 9.66
C GLU A 51 21.32 15.93 9.17
N TYR A 52 21.57 14.80 9.81
CA TYR A 52 22.71 13.95 9.49
C TYR A 52 22.47 13.12 8.23
N TYR A 53 21.28 12.53 8.06
CA TYR A 53 21.04 11.57 6.97
C TYR A 53 20.44 12.24 5.72
N VAL A 54 19.50 13.18 5.86
CA VAL A 54 18.88 13.84 4.71
C VAL A 54 19.80 14.89 4.10
N ILE A 55 20.56 15.64 4.92
CA ILE A 55 21.39 16.75 4.39
C ILE A 55 22.74 16.23 3.86
N ARG A 56 23.43 15.30 4.54
CA ARG A 56 24.73 14.79 4.03
C ARG A 56 24.61 13.74 2.93
N HIS A 57 23.57 12.91 2.93
CA HIS A 57 23.40 11.85 1.92
C HIS A 57 22.44 12.24 0.80
N HIS A 58 22.28 13.53 0.52
CA HIS A 58 21.46 14.05 -0.58
C HIS A 58 20.02 13.51 -0.59
N GLY A 59 19.41 13.47 0.60
CA GLY A 59 18.00 13.20 0.80
C GLY A 59 17.61 11.77 0.48
N ALA A 60 17.88 10.85 1.42
CA ALA A 60 17.40 9.46 1.49
C ALA A 60 16.63 9.01 0.23
N PRO A 61 17.34 8.73 -0.89
CA PRO A 61 16.70 8.48 -2.18
C PRO A 61 15.78 7.25 -2.16
N HIS A 62 15.97 6.38 -1.16
CA HIS A 62 15.14 5.20 -0.89
C HIS A 62 13.86 5.51 -0.08
N LEU A 63 13.80 6.65 0.64
CA LEU A 63 12.59 7.16 1.30
C LEU A 63 11.77 8.09 0.39
N LYS A 64 12.39 8.64 -0.66
CA LYS A 64 11.63 9.31 -1.72
C LYS A 64 10.84 8.27 -2.49
N SER A 65 9.52 8.40 -2.48
CA SER A 65 8.64 7.65 -3.37
C SER A 65 9.16 7.79 -4.81
N HIS A 66 9.50 6.67 -5.44
CA HIS A 66 10.00 6.61 -6.82
C HIS A 66 8.99 7.20 -7.83
N VAL A 67 7.76 7.45 -7.39
CA VAL A 67 6.69 8.13 -8.14
C VAL A 67 7.12 9.52 -8.63
N LEU A 68 7.99 10.24 -7.90
CA LEU A 68 8.42 11.59 -8.29
C LEU A 68 9.43 11.62 -9.44
N ASN A 69 10.04 10.48 -9.79
CA ASN A 69 11.00 10.37 -10.90
C ASN A 69 10.42 9.64 -12.12
N LEU A 70 9.12 9.32 -12.12
CA LEU A 70 8.49 8.68 -13.27
C LEU A 70 8.33 9.69 -14.40
N SER A 71 8.80 9.33 -15.58
CA SER A 71 8.50 10.10 -16.79
C SER A 71 7.00 10.07 -17.06
N TRP A 72 6.47 11.12 -17.69
CA TRP A 72 5.02 11.24 -17.91
C TRP A 72 4.42 10.03 -18.65
N TYR A 73 5.18 9.42 -19.57
CA TYR A 73 4.77 8.22 -20.29
C TYR A 73 4.59 6.98 -19.38
N GLN A 74 5.44 6.84 -18.34
CA GLN A 74 5.32 5.75 -17.36
C GLN A 74 4.17 6.00 -16.39
N TYR A 75 3.96 7.25 -16.00
CA TYR A 75 2.83 7.64 -15.14
C TYR A 75 1.48 7.33 -15.81
N PHE A 76 1.35 7.63 -17.10
CA PHE A 76 0.13 7.36 -17.86
C PHE A 76 0.04 5.94 -18.44
N LEU A 77 1.04 5.07 -18.20
CA LEU A 77 1.16 3.72 -18.78
C LEU A 77 0.76 3.69 -20.28
N VAL A 78 1.38 4.57 -21.06
CA VAL A 78 1.03 4.77 -22.48
C VAL A 78 1.14 3.45 -23.28
N ASP A 79 2.08 2.57 -22.92
CA ASP A 79 2.24 1.23 -23.49
C ASP A 79 0.98 0.35 -23.33
N VAL A 80 0.33 0.40 -22.16
CA VAL A 80 -0.90 -0.36 -21.89
C VAL A 80 -2.06 0.16 -22.75
N MET A 81 -2.13 1.47 -22.97
CA MET A 81 -3.16 2.07 -23.84
C MET A 81 -3.00 1.62 -25.30
N TYR A 82 -1.77 1.61 -25.82
CA TYR A 82 -1.50 1.18 -27.20
C TYR A 82 -1.74 -0.32 -27.38
N THR A 83 -1.30 -1.17 -26.44
CA THR A 83 -1.52 -2.61 -26.51
C THR A 83 -3.01 -2.97 -26.47
N LEU A 84 -3.80 -2.30 -25.62
CA LEU A 84 -5.24 -2.50 -25.55
C LEU A 84 -5.95 -2.06 -26.84
N LEU A 85 -5.61 -0.88 -27.37
CA LEU A 85 -6.14 -0.39 -28.65
C LEU A 85 -5.81 -1.35 -29.80
N PHE A 86 -4.58 -1.87 -29.85
CA PHE A 86 -4.16 -2.82 -30.87
C PHE A 86 -4.96 -4.13 -30.83
N ILE A 87 -5.22 -4.67 -29.63
CA ILE A 87 -6.05 -5.86 -29.44
C ILE A 87 -7.48 -5.62 -29.96
N VAL A 88 -8.08 -4.47 -29.63
CA VAL A 88 -9.42 -4.11 -30.10
C VAL A 88 -9.48 -4.03 -31.62
N LEU A 89 -8.48 -3.42 -32.27
CA LEU A 89 -8.41 -3.35 -33.72
C LEU A 89 -8.29 -4.73 -34.38
N ILE A 90 -7.50 -5.63 -33.80
CA ILE A 90 -7.37 -7.01 -34.30
C ILE A 90 -8.72 -7.73 -34.22
N VAL A 91 -9.42 -7.63 -33.09
CA VAL A 91 -10.73 -8.28 -32.91
C VAL A 91 -11.72 -7.78 -33.96
N LEU A 92 -11.84 -6.45 -34.11
CA LEU A 92 -12.73 -5.86 -35.12
C LEU A 92 -12.36 -6.26 -36.55
N PHE A 93 -11.06 -6.36 -36.85
CA PHE A 93 -10.59 -6.80 -38.16
C PHE A 93 -10.96 -8.25 -38.42
N VAL A 94 -10.76 -9.14 -37.44
CA VAL A 94 -11.15 -10.55 -37.54
C VAL A 94 -12.65 -10.67 -37.73
N ASP A 95 -13.46 -9.98 -36.92
CA ASP A 95 -14.92 -9.98 -37.03
C ASP A 95 -15.38 -9.52 -38.41
N TYR A 96 -14.82 -8.41 -38.92
CA TYR A 96 -15.13 -7.91 -40.25
C TYR A 96 -14.78 -8.92 -41.34
N TYR A 97 -13.63 -9.58 -41.25
CA TYR A 97 -13.22 -10.61 -42.21
C TYR A 97 -14.10 -11.86 -42.13
N CYS A 98 -14.47 -12.29 -40.92
CA CYS A 98 -15.41 -13.40 -40.71
C CYS A 98 -16.77 -13.09 -41.34
N LEU A 99 -17.34 -11.90 -41.09
CA LEU A 99 -18.60 -11.47 -41.69
C LEU A 99 -18.51 -11.40 -43.22
N LYS A 100 -17.42 -10.86 -43.76
CA LYS A 100 -17.19 -10.78 -45.21
C LYS A 100 -17.10 -12.17 -45.86
N ILE A 101 -16.41 -13.11 -45.21
CA ILE A 101 -16.29 -14.49 -45.70
C ILE A 101 -17.65 -15.20 -45.63
N MET A 102 -18.39 -15.08 -44.53
CA MET A 102 -19.72 -15.66 -44.40
C MET A 102 -20.68 -15.11 -45.46
N HIS A 103 -20.68 -13.79 -45.70
CA HIS A 103 -21.51 -13.19 -46.75
C HIS A 103 -21.15 -13.72 -48.14
N LYS A 104 -19.86 -13.92 -48.44
CA LYS A 104 -19.40 -14.50 -49.72
C LYS A 104 -19.72 -15.99 -49.87
N GLN A 105 -19.83 -16.73 -48.77
CA GLN A 105 -20.15 -18.16 -48.81
C GLN A 105 -21.67 -18.40 -48.91
N LEU A 106 -22.48 -17.47 -48.39
CA LEU A 106 -23.94 -17.59 -48.34
C LEU A 106 -24.66 -17.01 -49.58
N PHE A 107 -23.98 -16.18 -50.38
CA PHE A 107 -24.48 -15.56 -51.61
C PHE A 107 -23.48 -15.74 -52.75
#